data_AF-A0A9D6MCF8-F1
#
_entry.id   AF-A0A9D6MCF8-F1
#
_cell.length_a   1.000
_cell.length_b   1.000
_cell.length_c   1.000
_cell.angle_alpha   90.00
_cell.angle_beta   90.00
_cell.angle_gamma   90.00
#
_symmetry.space_group_name_H-M   'P 1'
#
loop_
_entity.id
_entity.type
_entity.pdbx_description
1 polymer ?
#
loop_
_entity_poly.entity_id
_entity_poly.type
_entity_poly.pdbx_seq_one_letter_code
_entity_poly.pdbx_strand_id
1 'polypeptide(L)'
;MTDQFKYLLSENDLPKAWYNINADMPVPPNPVLHPGTKEPVTPDFLGVLFPMSLIMQEISPERWIEIPEPVRDVYRLWRPTPMYRARRLEKALDTPAHIYYKYEGVSPVGSHKPNT
;
A
#
# COMPACT_ATOMS: atom_id res chain seq x y z
N MET A 1 -9.73 -28.45 -15.66
CA MET A 1 -9.25 -27.13 -15.23
C MET A 1 -8.82 -27.25 -13.78
N THR A 2 -7.67 -26.72 -13.39
CA THR A 2 -7.17 -26.88 -12.02
C THR A 2 -8.03 -26.09 -11.04
N ASP A 3 -8.49 -26.78 -9.98
CA ASP A 3 -9.29 -26.24 -8.87
C ASP A 3 -8.44 -25.36 -7.92
N GLN A 4 -7.73 -24.37 -8.46
CA GLN A 4 -6.94 -23.45 -7.66
C GLN A 4 -7.83 -22.39 -7.04
N PHE A 5 -7.81 -22.30 -5.70
CA PHE A 5 -8.53 -21.30 -4.90
C PHE A 5 -7.60 -20.29 -4.22
N LYS A 6 -6.33 -20.63 -4.04
CA LYS A 6 -5.35 -19.85 -3.28
C LYS A 6 -4.07 -19.69 -4.09
N TYR A 7 -3.54 -18.47 -4.08
CA TYR A 7 -2.31 -18.05 -4.72
C TYR A 7 -1.40 -17.47 -3.63
N LEU A 8 -0.24 -18.07 -3.49
CA LEU A 8 0.77 -17.69 -2.51
C LEU A 8 1.98 -17.12 -3.23
N LEU A 9 2.58 -16.11 -2.62
CA LEU A 9 3.89 -15.59 -2.96
C LEU A 9 4.81 -15.90 -1.77
N SER A 10 6.08 -16.13 -2.05
CA SER A 10 7.09 -16.31 -1.02
C SER A 10 7.58 -14.97 -0.48
N GLU A 11 8.27 -14.98 0.66
CA GLU A 11 8.91 -13.80 1.24
C GLU A 11 9.96 -13.19 0.31
N ASN A 12 10.53 -13.99 -0.62
CA ASN A 12 11.45 -13.52 -1.65
C ASN A 12 10.77 -12.68 -2.73
N ASP A 13 9.46 -12.81 -2.88
CA ASP A 13 8.64 -12.05 -3.84
C ASP A 13 8.13 -10.72 -3.25
N LEU A 14 8.53 -10.37 -2.01
CA LEU A 14 8.17 -9.09 -1.42
C LEU A 14 8.71 -7.94 -2.27
N PRO A 15 7.88 -6.92 -2.58
CA PRO A 15 8.35 -5.72 -3.24
C PRO A 15 9.47 -5.05 -2.44
N LYS A 16 10.41 -4.44 -3.16
CA LYS A 16 11.52 -3.68 -2.58
C LYS A 16 11.25 -2.18 -2.48
N ALA A 17 10.20 -1.70 -3.14
CA ALA A 17 9.81 -0.30 -3.18
C ALA A 17 8.29 -0.15 -3.03
N TRP A 18 7.84 0.92 -2.37
CA TRP A 18 6.48 1.42 -2.48
C TRP A 18 6.31 2.18 -3.80
N TYR A 19 5.11 2.12 -4.35
CA TYR A 19 4.75 2.87 -5.56
C TYR A 19 4.05 4.18 -5.18
N ASN A 20 4.53 5.29 -5.73
CA ASN A 20 3.94 6.62 -5.55
C ASN A 20 3.14 6.99 -6.80
N ILE A 21 1.81 7.02 -6.66
CA ILE A 21 0.90 7.35 -7.76
C ILE A 21 1.06 8.80 -8.24
N ASN A 22 1.50 9.73 -7.38
CA ASN A 22 1.63 11.15 -7.74
C ASN A 22 2.60 11.37 -8.91
N ALA A 23 3.58 10.49 -9.10
CA ALA A 23 4.51 10.54 -10.23
C ALA A 23 3.82 10.32 -11.60
N ASP A 24 2.64 9.71 -11.62
CA ASP A 24 1.89 9.34 -12.82
C ASP A 24 0.52 10.04 -12.91
N MET A 25 0.20 10.92 -11.97
CA MET A 25 -1.06 11.67 -11.99
C MET A 25 -1.07 12.73 -13.10
N PRO A 26 -2.18 12.92 -13.82
CA PRO A 26 -2.28 13.91 -14.89
C PRO A 26 -2.24 15.36 -14.38
N VAL A 27 -2.56 15.56 -13.10
CA VAL A 27 -2.50 16.84 -12.40
C VAL A 27 -1.87 16.63 -11.02
N PRO A 28 -1.06 17.58 -10.52
CA PRO A 28 -0.48 17.46 -9.19
C PRO A 28 -1.56 17.51 -8.10
N PRO A 29 -1.35 16.85 -6.95
CA PRO A 29 -2.24 16.98 -5.81
C PRO A 29 -2.26 18.44 -5.32
N ASN A 30 -3.39 18.86 -4.75
CA ASN A 30 -3.47 20.16 -4.11
C ASN A 30 -2.50 20.22 -2.93
N PRO A 31 -1.80 21.35 -2.72
CA PRO A 31 -0.92 21.50 -1.58
C PRO A 31 -1.72 21.45 -0.27
N VAL A 32 -1.11 20.89 0.76
CA VAL A 32 -1.63 21.00 2.13
C VAL A 32 -1.50 22.46 2.56
N LEU A 33 -2.59 23.06 3.01
CA LEU A 33 -2.63 24.47 3.40
C LEU A 33 -2.59 24.62 4.92
N HIS A 34 -1.86 25.62 5.38
CA HIS A 34 -1.83 26.01 6.78
C HIS A 34 -3.23 26.52 7.20
N PRO A 35 -3.82 26.02 8.31
CA PRO A 35 -5.22 26.30 8.65
C PRO A 35 -5.49 27.78 8.94
N GLY A 36 -4.50 28.51 9.48
CA GLY A 36 -4.54 29.95 9.73
C GLY A 36 -4.32 30.80 8.47
N THR A 37 -3.11 30.78 7.90
CA THR A 37 -2.72 31.62 6.76
C THR A 37 -3.35 31.23 5.42
N LYS A 38 -3.83 29.98 5.27
CA LYS A 38 -4.29 29.39 4.00
C LYS A 38 -3.22 29.27 2.92
N GLU A 39 -1.96 29.50 3.26
CA GLU A 39 -0.82 29.29 2.36
C GLU A 39 -0.32 27.82 2.43
N PRO A 40 0.37 27.30 1.41
CA PRO A 40 1.01 25.99 1.46
C PRO A 40 1.91 25.81 2.68
N VAL A 41 1.83 24.64 3.33
CA VAL A 41 2.69 24.30 4.48
C VAL A 41 4.14 24.07 4.03
N THR A 42 5.09 24.42 4.90
CA THR A 42 6.51 24.11 4.70
C THR A 42 6.90 22.82 5.42
N PRO A 43 7.98 22.13 5.00
CA PRO A 43 8.51 20.99 5.75
C PRO A 43 8.82 21.33 7.22
N ASP A 44 9.34 22.53 7.48
CA ASP A 44 9.64 22.98 8.85
C ASP A 44 8.37 23.09 9.71
N PHE A 45 7.26 23.53 9.13
CA PHE A 45 5.97 23.56 9.81
C PHE A 45 5.46 22.15 10.16
N LEU A 46 5.64 21.18 9.25
CA LEU A 46 5.24 19.80 9.48
C LEU A 46 6.18 19.05 10.43
N GLY A 47 7.43 19.51 10.58
CA GLY A 47 8.47 18.88 11.38
C GLY A 47 8.15 18.77 12.88
N VAL A 48 7.19 19.53 13.39
CA VAL A 48 6.70 19.39 14.77
C VAL A 48 5.68 18.26 14.96
N LEU A 49 5.10 17.76 13.87
CA LEU A 49 4.06 16.73 13.87
C LEU A 49 4.58 15.38 13.38
N PHE A 50 5.47 15.39 12.38
CA PHE A 50 5.89 14.19 11.67
C PHE A 50 7.42 14.07 11.61
N PRO A 51 7.95 12.83 11.63
CA PRO A 51 9.34 12.57 11.27
C PRO A 51 9.69 13.12 9.89
N MET A 52 10.90 13.69 9.75
CA MET A 52 11.36 14.26 8.48
C MET A 52 11.31 13.25 7.32
N SER A 53 11.58 11.96 7.58
CA SER A 53 11.49 10.91 6.56
C SER A 53 10.08 10.77 5.96
N LEU A 54 9.02 10.92 6.76
CA LEU A 54 7.64 10.87 6.26
C LEU A 54 7.29 12.14 5.49
N ILE A 55 7.75 13.31 5.95
CA ILE A 55 7.56 14.59 5.24
C ILE A 55 8.18 14.53 3.85
N MET A 56 9.41 14.00 3.75
CA MET A 56 10.10 13.85 2.47
C MET A 56 9.41 12.86 1.52
N GLN A 57 8.79 11.80 2.06
CA GLN A 57 7.98 10.88 1.24
C GLN A 57 6.73 11.56 0.69
N GLU A 58 6.04 12.38 1.51
CA GLU A 58 4.82 13.09 1.12
C GLU A 58 5.03 14.04 -0.07
N ILE A 59 6.18 14.72 -0.11
CA ILE A 59 6.52 15.68 -1.18
C ILE A 59 7.34 15.05 -2.32
N SER A 60 7.62 13.75 -2.26
CA SER A 60 8.51 13.09 -3.23
C SER A 60 7.87 13.04 -4.62
N PRO A 61 8.59 13.44 -5.68
CA PRO A 61 8.15 13.24 -7.06
C PRO A 61 8.54 11.85 -7.59
N GLU A 62 9.27 11.04 -6.81
CA GLU A 62 9.80 9.76 -7.28
C GLU A 62 8.69 8.71 -7.38
N ARG A 63 8.66 7.97 -8.49
CA ARG A 63 7.70 6.89 -8.74
C ARG A 63 7.86 5.70 -7.78
N TRP A 64 9.09 5.40 -7.39
CA TRP A 64 9.45 4.26 -6.55
C TRP A 64 10.22 4.75 -5.33
N ILE A 65 9.68 4.49 -4.14
CA ILE A 65 10.33 4.83 -2.88
C ILE A 65 10.82 3.52 -2.27
N GLU A 66 12.12 3.35 -2.09
CA GLU A 66 12.68 2.13 -1.51
C GLU A 66 12.09 1.87 -0.12
N ILE A 67 11.65 0.63 0.12
CA ILE A 67 11.22 0.19 1.44
C ILE A 67 12.49 -0.10 2.24
N PRO A 68 12.75 0.61 3.36
CA PRO A 68 13.93 0.37 4.16
C PRO A 68 14.05 -1.10 4.58
N GLU A 69 15.25 -1.67 4.58
CA GLU A 69 15.45 -3.09 4.94
C GLU A 69 14.81 -3.45 6.29
N PRO A 70 14.94 -2.66 7.38
CA PRO A 70 14.29 -2.98 8.65
C PRO A 70 12.75 -3.07 8.57
N VAL A 71 12.13 -2.30 7.67
CA VAL A 71 10.68 -2.37 7.44
C VAL A 71 10.32 -3.63 6.64
N ARG A 72 11.13 -4.00 5.63
CA ARG A 72 10.95 -5.25 4.88
C ARG A 72 11.13 -6.47 5.78
N ASP A 73 12.10 -6.45 6.69
CA ASP A 73 12.32 -7.50 7.70
C ASP A 73 11.06 -7.72 8.55
N VAL A 74 10.44 -6.62 9.02
CA VAL A 74 9.20 -6.68 9.80
C VAL A 74 8.03 -7.19 8.96
N TYR A 75 7.88 -6.74 7.70
CA TYR A 75 6.82 -7.22 6.82
C TYR A 75 6.86 -8.74 6.60
N ARG A 76 8.04 -9.37 6.58
CA ARG A 76 8.17 -10.83 6.42
C ARG A 76 7.44 -11.63 7.50
N LEU A 77 7.09 -11.02 8.63
CA LEU A 77 6.32 -11.69 9.69
C LEU A 77 4.88 -12.04 9.27
N TRP A 78 4.28 -11.33 8.30
CA TRP A 78 2.91 -11.60 7.83
C TRP A 78 2.67 -11.37 6.33
N ARG A 79 3.67 -10.88 5.59
CA ARG A 79 3.59 -10.62 4.15
C ARG A 79 4.57 -11.54 3.39
N PRO A 80 4.25 -11.94 2.15
CA PRO A 80 3.09 -11.54 1.37
C PRO A 80 1.78 -12.19 1.83
N THR A 81 0.70 -11.43 1.76
CA THR A 81 -0.65 -11.94 2.07
C THR A 81 -1.19 -12.78 0.91
N PRO A 82 -2.00 -13.82 1.17
CA PRO A 82 -2.55 -14.67 0.11
C PRO A 82 -3.53 -13.90 -0.78
N MET A 83 -3.58 -14.28 -2.06
CA MET A 83 -4.68 -13.93 -2.96
C MET A 83 -5.56 -15.16 -3.15
N TYR A 84 -6.87 -14.96 -3.12
CA TYR A 84 -7.84 -16.05 -3.30
C TYR A 84 -8.71 -15.80 -4.51
N ARG A 85 -9.16 -16.88 -5.15
CA ARG A 85 -10.22 -16.85 -6.17
C ARG A 85 -11.54 -17.32 -5.57
N ALA A 86 -12.55 -16.46 -5.61
CA ALA A 86 -13.84 -16.68 -4.97
C ALA A 86 -14.79 -17.53 -5.84
N ARG A 87 -14.40 -18.74 -6.26
CA ARG A 87 -15.19 -19.55 -7.21
C ARG A 87 -16.63 -19.87 -6.76
N ARG A 88 -16.86 -20.04 -5.46
CA ARG A 88 -18.22 -20.25 -4.92
C ARG A 88 -19.09 -19.00 -5.10
N LEU A 89 -18.49 -17.82 -4.98
CA LEU A 89 -19.15 -16.56 -5.28
C LEU A 89 -19.37 -16.40 -6.79
N GLU A 90 -18.36 -16.72 -7.62
CA GLU A 90 -18.51 -16.75 -9.09
C GLU A 90 -19.71 -17.62 -9.51
N LYS A 91 -19.83 -18.83 -8.94
CA LYS A 91 -20.96 -19.74 -9.19
C LYS A 91 -22.30 -19.20 -8.68
N ALA A 92 -22.32 -18.63 -7.48
CA ALA A 92 -23.56 -18.09 -6.91
C ALA A 92 -24.09 -16.87 -7.70
N LEU A 93 -23.19 -16.12 -8.33
CA LEU A 93 -23.52 -14.96 -9.16
C LEU A 93 -23.78 -15.32 -10.64
N ASP A 94 -23.56 -16.59 -11.03
CA ASP A 94 -23.60 -17.04 -12.43
C ASP A 94 -22.84 -16.11 -13.39
N THR A 95 -21.64 -15.67 -12.96
CA THR A 95 -20.85 -14.69 -13.72
C THR A 95 -19.73 -15.36 -14.50
N PRO A 96 -19.44 -14.90 -15.73
CA PRO A 96 -18.23 -15.32 -16.44
C PRO A 96 -16.96 -14.64 -15.88
N ALA A 97 -17.12 -13.62 -15.03
CA ALA A 97 -15.99 -12.90 -14.43
C ALA A 97 -15.24 -13.79 -13.43
N HIS A 98 -13.93 -13.59 -13.37
CA HIS A 98 -13.11 -14.16 -12.29
C HIS A 98 -13.03 -13.17 -11.14
N ILE A 99 -13.32 -13.61 -9.92
CA ILE A 99 -13.32 -12.77 -8.74
C ILE A 99 -12.14 -13.16 -7.85
N TYR A 100 -11.20 -12.24 -7.70
CA TYR A 100 -10.06 -12.39 -6.80
C TYR A 100 -10.14 -11.38 -5.67
N TYR A 101 -9.64 -11.77 -4.50
CA TYR A 101 -9.46 -10.85 -3.38
C TYR A 101 -8.09 -11.03 -2.74
N LYS A 102 -7.46 -9.90 -2.41
CA LYS A 102 -6.21 -9.83 -1.66
C LYS A 102 -6.54 -9.85 -0.16
N TYR A 103 -6.18 -10.93 0.52
CA TYR A 103 -6.62 -11.15 1.89
C TYR A 103 -5.62 -10.57 2.91
N GLU A 104 -5.75 -9.28 3.19
CA GLU A 104 -4.92 -8.56 4.18
C GLU A 104 -5.27 -8.88 5.64
N GLY A 105 -6.23 -9.76 5.89
CA GLY A 105 -6.66 -10.18 7.23
C GLY A 105 -5.69 -11.13 7.96
N VAL A 106 -4.56 -11.48 7.34
CA VAL A 106 -3.56 -12.39 7.92
C VAL A 106 -2.56 -11.70 8.85
N SER A 107 -2.56 -10.36 8.91
CA SER A 107 -1.70 -9.63 9.83
C SER A 107 -2.12 -9.88 11.30
N PRO A 108 -1.23 -9.66 12.28
CA PRO A 108 -1.55 -9.84 13.71
C PRO A 108 -2.76 -9.03 14.20
N VAL A 109 -3.10 -7.94 13.50
CA VAL A 109 -4.24 -7.07 13.82
C VAL A 109 -5.44 -7.27 12.89
N GLY A 110 -5.40 -8.29 12.02
CA GLY A 110 -6.48 -8.65 11.11
C GLY A 110 -6.80 -7.60 10.03
N SER A 111 -5.86 -6.72 9.68
CA SER A 111 -6.07 -5.70 8.64
C SER A 111 -4.76 -5.21 8.00
N HIS A 112 -4.88 -4.38 6.95
CA HIS A 112 -3.75 -3.78 6.24
C HIS A 112 -3.02 -2.67 7.03
N LYS A 113 -3.55 -2.24 8.19
CA LYS A 113 -3.01 -1.09 8.93
C LYS A 113 -1.52 -1.18 9.30
N PRO A 114 -0.95 -2.35 9.69
CA PRO A 114 0.48 -2.46 9.99
C PRO A 114 1.40 -2.25 8.77
N ASN A 115 0.83 -2.08 7.57
CA ASN A 115 1.61 -1.78 6.38
C ASN A 115 2.05 -0.29 6.34
N THR A 116 1.52 0.57 7.20
CA THR A 116 1.87 2.00 7.35
C THR A 116 2.27 2.30 8.78
#